data_AF-A0A7S0EE42-F1
#
_entry.id   AF-A0A7S0EE42-F1
#
_cell.length_a   1.000
_cell.length_b   1.000
_cell.length_c   1.000
_cell.angle_alpha   90.00
_cell.angle_beta   90.00
_cell.angle_gamma   90.00
#
_symmetry.space_group_name_H-M   'P 1'
#
loop_
_entity.id
_entity.type
_entity.pdbx_description
1 polymer ?
#
loop_
_entity_poly.entity_id
_entity_poly.type
_entity_poly.pdbx_seq_one_letter_code
_entity_poly.pdbx_strand_id
1 'polypeptide(L)'
;MWQTAVDAAALVKGDGVTVFAWGFGHKVSLTTLQHIATVPSEAILAQDLAELTSYLVLLEAAVCNNSPPVSPPPLPPALPPFTEPSPPQIPPPSPPPPSLPPPSPP
;
A
#
# COMPACT_ATOMS: atom_id res chain seq x y z
N MET A 1 33.84 -10.08 13.43
CA MET A 1 34.53 -10.21 12.12
C MET A 1 33.56 -10.23 10.93
N TRP A 2 32.27 -9.94 11.10
CA TRP A 2 31.30 -10.01 9.99
C TRP A 2 30.88 -8.63 9.45
N GLN A 3 31.58 -7.57 9.87
CA GLN A 3 31.20 -6.19 9.54
C GLN A 3 31.20 -5.95 8.03
N THR A 4 32.21 -6.45 7.32
CA THR A 4 32.30 -6.33 5.85
C THR A 4 31.09 -6.92 5.12
N ALA A 5 30.56 -8.06 5.59
CA ALA A 5 29.38 -8.67 4.99
C ALA A 5 28.11 -7.85 5.25
N VAL A 6 27.99 -7.28 6.45
CA VAL A 6 26.88 -6.39 6.82
C VAL A 6 26.93 -5.10 5.99
N ASP A 7 28.10 -4.51 5.83
CA ASP A 7 28.28 -3.27 5.07
C ASP A 7 27.98 -3.49 3.58
N ALA A 8 28.45 -4.60 3.01
CA ALA A 8 28.13 -4.96 1.62
C ALA A 8 26.63 -5.20 1.42
N ALA A 9 25.97 -5.89 2.36
CA ALA A 9 24.54 -6.10 2.32
C ALA A 9 23.76 -4.78 2.41
N ALA A 10 24.22 -3.81 3.19
CA ALA A 10 23.60 -2.49 3.28
C ALA A 10 23.60 -1.75 1.94
N LEU A 11 24.67 -1.86 1.16
CA LEU A 11 24.73 -1.28 -0.19
C LEU A 11 23.70 -1.91 -1.12
N VAL A 12 23.64 -3.24 -1.17
CA VAL A 12 22.69 -3.98 -2.03
C VAL A 12 21.24 -3.68 -1.65
N LYS A 13 20.93 -3.58 -0.36
CA LYS A 13 19.61 -3.17 0.13
C LYS A 13 19.24 -1.75 -0.30
N GLY A 14 20.23 -0.85 -0.34
CA GLY A 14 20.05 0.53 -0.81
C GLY A 14 19.59 0.62 -2.27
N ASP A 15 19.95 -0.36 -3.09
CA ASP A 15 19.57 -0.45 -4.51
C ASP A 15 18.16 -1.06 -4.71
N GLY A 16 17.40 -1.29 -3.64
CA GLY A 16 16.05 -1.86 -3.69
C GLY A 16 16.01 -3.37 -3.92
N VAL A 17 17.13 -4.07 -3.69
CA VAL A 17 17.22 -5.52 -3.82
C VAL A 17 16.88 -6.20 -2.49
N THR A 18 16.14 -7.31 -2.56
CA THR A 18 15.85 -8.18 -1.41
C THR A 18 17.02 -9.13 -1.16
N VAL A 19 17.56 -9.12 0.06
CA VAL A 19 18.68 -9.95 0.50
C VAL A 19 18.18 -10.99 1.50
N PHE A 20 18.38 -12.26 1.17
CA PHE A 20 18.15 -13.39 2.08
C PHE A 20 19.50 -13.82 2.69
N ALA A 21 19.52 -14.18 3.97
CA ALA A 21 20.77 -14.53 4.65
C ALA A 21 20.71 -15.93 5.26
N TRP A 22 21.75 -16.72 5.01
CA TRP A 22 21.81 -18.09 5.51
C TRP A 22 23.18 -18.45 6.06
N GLY A 23 23.18 -19.06 7.22
CA GLY A 23 24.36 -19.60 7.86
C GLY A 23 24.15 -21.03 8.32
N PHE A 24 25.25 -21.77 8.37
CA PHE A 24 25.25 -23.16 8.78
C PHE A 24 26.20 -23.38 9.95
N GLY A 25 25.76 -24.23 10.88
CA GLY A 25 26.54 -24.68 12.03
C GLY A 25 26.65 -23.66 13.17
N HIS A 26 27.36 -24.05 14.22
CA HIS A 26 27.35 -23.35 15.51
C HIS A 26 28.26 -22.11 15.59
N LYS A 27 29.05 -21.85 14.55
CA LYS A 27 29.99 -20.70 14.52
C LYS A 27 29.42 -19.48 13.81
N VAL A 28 28.22 -19.59 13.24
CA VAL A 28 27.52 -18.47 12.61
C VAL A 28 26.55 -17.86 13.62
N SER A 29 26.51 -16.53 13.65
CA SER A 29 25.60 -15.77 14.53
C SER A 29 24.32 -15.45 13.77
N LEU A 30 23.18 -15.87 14.31
CA LEU A 30 21.86 -15.49 13.77
C LEU A 30 21.69 -13.97 13.71
N THR A 31 22.17 -13.25 14.72
CA THR A 31 22.12 -11.78 14.76
C THR A 31 22.87 -11.16 13.59
N THR A 32 24.02 -11.72 13.20
CA THR A 32 24.75 -11.26 12.02
C THR A 32 23.94 -11.50 10.75
N LEU A 33 23.33 -12.68 10.61
CA LEU A 33 22.50 -13.01 9.44
C LEU A 33 21.30 -12.07 9.33
N GLN A 34 20.67 -11.72 10.45
CA GLN A 34 19.58 -10.74 10.50
C GLN A 34 20.01 -9.35 10.05
N HIS A 35 21.25 -8.94 10.32
CA HIS A 35 21.79 -7.67 9.82
C HIS A 35 22.11 -7.70 8.32
N ILE A 36 22.42 -8.88 7.78
CA ILE A 36 22.66 -9.08 6.34
C ILE A 36 21.32 -9.08 5.59
N ALA A 37 20.31 -9.79 6.09
CA ALA A 37 19.02 -9.89 5.43
C ALA A 37 18.31 -8.52 5.29
N THR A 38 17.39 -8.43 4.32
CA THR A 38 16.49 -7.28 4.15
C THR A 38 15.44 -7.29 5.25
N VAL A 39 14.78 -8.43 5.46
CA VAL A 39 13.88 -8.64 6.60
C VAL A 39 14.52 -9.62 7.59
N PRO A 40 14.50 -9.36 8.91
CA PRO A 40 15.12 -10.27 9.89
C PRO A 40 14.56 -11.70 9.87
N SER A 41 13.32 -11.90 9.40
CA SER A 41 12.70 -13.22 9.22
C SER A 41 13.23 -13.99 8.01
N GLU A 42 13.95 -13.33 7.10
CA GLU A 42 14.62 -13.93 5.95
C GLU A 42 16.05 -14.40 6.26
N ALA A 43 16.45 -14.28 7.53
CA ALA A 43 17.72 -14.76 8.04
C ALA A 43 17.57 -16.13 8.73
N ILE A 44 18.36 -17.11 8.30
CA ILE A 44 18.26 -18.48 8.80
C ILE A 44 19.59 -19.04 9.22
N LEU A 45 19.58 -19.57 10.44
CA LEU A 45 20.66 -20.37 10.97
C LEU A 45 20.24 -21.83 10.97
N ALA A 46 20.82 -22.60 10.06
CA ALA A 46 20.63 -24.04 9.94
C ALA A 46 21.78 -24.79 10.62
N GLN A 47 21.56 -26.04 11.02
CA GLN A 47 22.63 -26.86 11.63
C GLN A 47 23.54 -27.48 10.57
N ASP A 48 22.97 -27.93 9.46
CA ASP A 48 23.71 -28.57 8.37
C ASP A 48 23.02 -28.35 7.01
N LEU A 49 23.70 -28.79 5.96
CA LEU A 49 23.25 -28.61 4.57
C LEU A 49 22.05 -29.48 4.21
N ALA A 50 21.68 -30.51 4.99
CA ALA A 50 20.50 -31.31 4.69
C ALA A 50 19.22 -30.48 4.87
N GLU A 51 19.21 -29.56 5.84
CA GLU A 51 18.12 -28.60 6.08
C GLU A 51 17.92 -27.61 4.91
N LEU A 52 18.92 -27.46 4.02
CA LEU A 52 18.83 -26.61 2.83
C LEU A 52 17.70 -27.06 1.90
N THR A 53 17.49 -28.37 1.77
CA THR A 53 16.55 -28.95 0.79
C THR A 53 15.11 -28.55 1.09
N SER A 54 14.72 -28.57 2.37
CA SER A 54 13.37 -28.16 2.79
C SER A 54 13.12 -26.67 2.54
N TYR A 55 14.18 -25.87 2.45
CA TYR A 55 14.08 -24.43 2.33
C TYR A 55 14.38 -23.94 0.90
N LEU A 56 15.00 -24.74 0.02
CA LEU A 56 14.99 -24.46 -1.42
C LEU A 56 13.55 -24.24 -1.91
N VAL A 57 12.60 -25.03 -1.39
CA VAL A 57 11.16 -24.86 -1.67
C VAL A 57 10.65 -23.50 -1.16
N LEU A 58 11.05 -23.09 0.04
CA LEU A 58 10.62 -21.82 0.63
C LEU A 58 11.25 -20.62 -0.08
N LEU A 59 12.52 -20.73 -0.49
CA LEU A 59 13.25 -19.72 -1.23
C LEU A 59 12.69 -19.58 -2.66
N GLU A 60 12.39 -20.69 -3.32
CA GLU A 60 11.72 -20.68 -4.63
C GLU A 60 10.38 -19.98 -4.52
N ALA A 61 9.58 -20.27 -3.48
CA ALA A 61 8.34 -19.56 -3.22
C ALA A 61 8.57 -18.05 -2.96
N ALA A 62 9.57 -17.68 -2.16
CA ALA A 62 9.87 -16.29 -1.85
C ALA A 62 10.35 -15.49 -3.08
N VAL A 63 11.23 -16.08 -3.90
CA VAL A 63 11.74 -15.48 -5.14
C VAL A 63 10.64 -15.37 -6.18
N CYS A 64 9.84 -16.41 -6.38
CA CYS A 64 8.77 -16.43 -7.38
C CYS A 64 7.56 -15.59 -6.98
N ASN A 65 7.36 -15.31 -5.69
CA ASN A 65 6.29 -14.44 -5.20
C ASN A 65 6.61 -12.93 -5.36
N ASN A 66 7.76 -12.58 -5.91
CA ASN A 66 8.12 -11.20 -6.22
C ASN A 66 7.44 -10.73 -7.52
N SER A 67 6.10 -10.80 -7.56
CA SER A 67 5.33 -10.13 -8.61
C SER A 67 5.49 -8.62 -8.41
N PRO A 68 5.80 -7.83 -9.45
CA PRO A 68 5.83 -6.38 -9.30
C PRO A 68 4.48 -5.91 -8.77
N PRO A 69 4.44 -4.87 -7.91
CA PRO A 69 3.17 -4.29 -7.53
C PRO A 69 2.44 -3.91 -8.82
N VAL A 70 1.25 -4.48 -9.01
CA VAL A 70 0.37 -4.12 -10.13
C VAL A 70 0.14 -2.63 -10.00
N SER A 71 0.77 -1.83 -10.87
CA SER A 71 0.47 -0.41 -10.93
C SER A 71 -1.05 -0.29 -11.10
N PRO A 72 -1.74 0.46 -10.23
CA PRO A 72 -3.16 0.70 -10.44
C PRO A 72 -3.33 1.29 -11.84
N PRO A 73 -4.37 0.87 -12.59
CA PRO A 73 -4.63 1.47 -13.89
C PRO A 73 -4.69 2.99 -13.74
N PRO A 74 -4.21 3.75 -14.74
CA PRO A 74 -4.23 5.21 -14.67
C PRO A 74 -5.64 5.68 -14.35
N LEU A 75 -5.77 6.57 -13.35
CA LEU A 75 -7.07 7.15 -13.02
C LEU A 75 -7.64 7.81 -14.28
N PRO A 76 -8.93 7.60 -14.60
CA PRO A 76 -9.57 8.35 -15.66
C PRO A 76 -9.43 9.86 -15.37
N PRO A 77 -9.30 10.70 -16.41
CA PRO A 77 -9.21 12.14 -16.23
C PRO A 77 -10.42 12.62 -15.41
N ALA A 78 -10.15 13.48 -14.42
CA ALA A 78 -11.19 14.07 -13.61
C ALA A 78 -12.22 14.75 -14.52
N LEU A 79 -13.49 14.34 -14.40
CA LEU A 79 -14.57 15.05 -15.07
C LEU A 79 -14.54 16.51 -14.61
N PRO A 80 -14.74 17.47 -15.54
CA PRO A 80 -14.86 18.88 -15.15
C PRO A 80 -15.96 19.01 -14.10
N PRO A 81 -15.83 19.97 -13.16
CA PRO A 81 -16.88 20.23 -12.19
C PRO A 81 -18.17 20.49 -12.95
N PHE A 82 -19.19 19.68 -12.70
CA PHE A 82 -20.54 20.01 -13.12
C PHE A 82 -20.90 21.33 -12.44
N THR A 83 -20.86 22.43 -13.20
CA THR A 83 -21.58 23.65 -12.84
C THR A 83 -23.05 23.28 -12.85
N GLU A 84 -23.56 22.93 -11.67
CA GLU A 84 -24.99 22.77 -11.44
C GLU A 84 -25.67 24.07 -11.88
N PRO A 85 -26.59 24.03 -12.86
CA PRO A 85 -27.33 25.22 -13.25
C PRO A 85 -28.13 25.69 -12.03
N SER A 86 -28.00 26.97 -11.69
CA SER A 86 -28.70 27.56 -10.54
C SER A 86 -30.19 27.19 -10.58
N PRO A 87 -30.79 26.82 -9.44
CA PRO A 87 -32.20 26.49 -9.39
C PRO A 87 -33.04 27.69 -9.90
N PRO A 88 -34.10 27.44 -10.69
CA PRO A 88 -34.97 28.51 -11.15
C PRO A 88 -35.54 29.25 -9.93
N GLN A 89 -35.34 30.56 -9.89
CA GLN A 89 -35.94 31.40 -8.86
C GLN A 89 -37.45 31.37 -9.06
N ILE A 90 -38.16 30.71 -8.14
CA ILE A 90 -39.62 30.73 -8.11
C ILE A 90 -40.03 32.15 -7.72
N PRO A 91 -40.82 32.87 -8.55
CA PRO A 91 -41.32 34.19 -8.18
C PRO A 91 -42.20 34.07 -6.93
N PRO A 92 -42.15 35.07 -6.02
CA PRO A 92 -42.97 35.03 -4.81
C PRO A 92 -44.46 34.95 -5.17
N PRO A 93 -45.27 34.24 -4.37
CA PRO A 93 -46.70 34.13 -4.62
C PRO A 93 -47.36 35.52 -4.57
N SER A 94 -48.25 35.78 -5.52
CA SER A 94 -49.01 37.02 -5.61
C SER A 94 -49.78 37.30 -4.31
N PRO A 95 -49.90 38.58 -3.90
CA PRO A 95 -50.67 38.93 -2.72
C PRO A 95 -52.15 38.56 -2.89
N PRO A 96 -52.86 38.24 -1.80
CA PRO A 96 -54.28 37.91 -1.87
C PRO A 96 -55.09 39.11 -2.37
N PRO A 97 -56.19 38.87 -3.11
CA PRO A 97 -57.05 39.95 -3.58
C PRO A 97 -57.71 40.67 -2.38
N PRO A 98 -57.97 41.98 -2.48
CA PRO A 98 -58.65 42.72 -1.44
C PRO A 98 -60.05 42.17 -1.21
N SER A 99 -60.42 42.01 0.07
CA SER A 99 -61.73 41.54 0.47
C SER A 99 -62.83 42.47 -0.03
N LEU A 100 -63.84 41.92 -0.70
CA LEU A 100 -65.02 42.67 -1.13
C LEU A 100 -65.80 43.15 0.11
N PRO A 101 -66.32 44.39 0.11
CA PRO A 101 -67.17 44.85 1.19
C PRO A 101 -68.47 44.03 1.23
N PRO A 102 -69.04 43.80 2.42
CA PRO A 102 -70.28 43.04 2.56
C PRO A 102 -71.44 43.74 1.84
N PRO A 103 -72.38 42.99 1.25
CA PRO A 103 -73.55 43.58 0.62
C PRO A 103 -74.46 44.23 1.68
N SER A 104 -74.95 45.43 1.36
CA SER A 104 -75.89 46.17 2.20
C SER A 104 -77.26 45.45 2.25
N PRO A 105 -77.88 45.32 3.43
CA PRO A 105 -79.25 44.83 3.56
C PRO A 105 -80.30 45.90 3.17
N PRO A 106 -81.55 45.49 2.83
CA PRO A 106 -82.60 46.33 2.24
C PRO A 106 -83.22 47.37 3.18
#